data_AF-A0A949IAE5-F1
#
_entry.id   AF-A0A949IAE5-F1
#
_cell.length_a   1.000
_cell.length_b   1.000
_cell.length_c   1.000
_cell.angle_alpha   90.00
_cell.angle_beta   90.00
_cell.angle_gamma   90.00
#
_symmetry.space_group_name_H-M   'P 1'
#
loop_
_entity.id
_entity.type
_entity.pdbx_description
1 polymer ?
#
loop_
_entity_poly.entity_id
_entity_poly.type
_entity_poly.pdbx_seq_one_letter_code
_entity_poly.pdbx_strand_id
1 'polypeptide(L)'
;MSAPAPLDRPAVAVHAAPHPNQFALLRQRRFAPFFWTQFLGAGNDNLFKFAFTVMVTYQLSVSWLPPSLAGLVIGALFILPFVLFSATSGQLADKLDKARLMRTV
;
A
#
# COMPACT_ATOMS: atom_id res chain seq x y z
N MET A 1 2.51 55.78 -40.06
CA MET A 1 2.95 54.38 -39.86
C MET A 1 3.02 54.16 -38.36
N SER A 2 1.88 53.84 -37.74
CA SER A 2 1.75 53.74 -36.28
C SER A 2 1.68 52.27 -35.89
N ALA A 3 2.63 51.82 -35.07
CA ALA A 3 2.70 50.44 -34.59
C ALA A 3 1.46 50.09 -33.73
N PRO A 4 0.98 48.83 -33.73
CA PRO A 4 -0.09 48.43 -32.84
C PRO A 4 0.46 48.25 -31.41
N ALA A 5 -0.28 48.76 -30.43
CA ALA A 5 0.02 48.57 -29.01
C ALA A 5 -0.03 47.08 -28.62
N PRO A 6 0.84 46.60 -27.71
CA PRO A 6 0.82 45.22 -27.27
C PRO A 6 -0.44 44.96 -26.43
N LEU A 7 -1.17 43.90 -26.79
CA LEU A 7 -2.36 43.45 -26.05
C LEU A 7 -1.91 42.89 -24.69
N ASP A 8 -2.21 43.61 -23.61
CA ASP A 8 -2.09 43.15 -22.23
C ASP A 8 -3.00 41.93 -22.05
N ARG A 9 -2.41 40.73 -22.11
CA ARG A 9 -3.10 39.51 -21.73
C ARG A 9 -3.10 39.46 -20.21
N PRO A 10 -4.27 39.39 -19.54
CA PRO A 10 -4.29 39.21 -18.10
C PRO A 10 -3.54 37.91 -17.79
N ALA A 11 -2.47 38.01 -17.00
CA ALA A 11 -1.74 36.87 -16.51
C ALA A 11 -2.74 35.99 -15.75
N VAL A 12 -3.10 34.84 -16.34
CA VAL A 12 -3.92 33.83 -15.69
C VAL A 12 -3.16 33.43 -14.42
N ALA A 13 -3.59 33.95 -13.28
CA ALA A 13 -3.09 33.53 -12.00
C ALA A 13 -3.46 32.05 -11.86
N VAL A 14 -2.48 31.18 -12.14
CA VAL A 14 -2.58 29.76 -11.85
C VAL A 14 -2.74 29.68 -10.34
N HIS A 15 -3.98 29.49 -9.87
CA HIS A 15 -4.23 29.15 -8.48
C HIS A 15 -3.46 27.87 -8.20
N ALA A 16 -2.32 28.00 -7.52
CA ALA A 16 -1.56 26.88 -6.99
C ALA A 16 -2.50 26.16 -6.00
N ALA A 17 -3.09 25.06 -6.46
CA ALA A 17 -3.93 24.22 -5.61
C ALA A 17 -3.11 23.84 -4.36
N PRO A 18 -3.64 24.04 -3.15
CA PRO A 18 -2.90 23.74 -1.94
C PRO A 18 -2.59 22.24 -1.92
N HIS A 19 -1.31 21.88 -1.79
CA HIS A 19 -0.87 20.50 -1.69
C HIS A 19 -1.66 19.79 -0.59
N PRO A 20 -2.47 18.77 -0.92
CA PRO A 20 -3.25 18.06 0.09
C PRO A 20 -2.29 17.36 1.05
N ASN A 21 -2.32 17.75 2.32
CA ASN A 21 -1.50 17.16 3.36
C ASN A 21 -1.87 15.66 3.49
N GLN A 22 -0.92 14.76 3.19
CA GLN A 22 -1.14 13.31 3.16
C GLN A 22 -1.66 12.76 4.51
N PHE A 23 -1.31 13.43 5.61
CA PHE A 23 -1.78 13.11 6.96
C PHE A 23 -3.23 13.56 7.25
N ALA A 24 -3.82 14.41 6.40
CA ALA A 24 -5.22 14.81 6.53
C ALA A 24 -6.17 13.63 6.31
N LEU A 25 -5.76 12.63 5.52
CA LEU A 25 -6.51 11.38 5.32
C LEU A 25 -6.57 10.54 6.61
N LEU A 26 -5.48 10.52 7.38
CA LEU A 26 -5.42 9.80 8.67
C LEU A 26 -6.31 10.42 9.75
N ARG A 27 -6.71 11.70 9.62
CA ARG A 27 -7.70 12.35 10.50
C ARG A 27 -9.15 12.06 10.11
N GLN A 28 -9.42 11.38 8.99
CA GLN A 28 -10.78 11.01 8.60
C GLN A 28 -11.24 9.77 9.37
N ARG A 29 -12.39 9.86 10.06
CA ARG A 29 -12.98 8.77 10.88
C ARG A 29 -13.21 7.46 10.10
N ARG A 30 -13.31 7.53 8.77
CA ARG A 30 -13.49 6.35 7.90
C ARG A 30 -12.17 5.70 7.45
N PHE A 31 -11.08 6.46 7.37
CA PHE A 31 -9.79 5.96 6.89
C PHE A 31 -8.89 5.50 8.04
N ALA A 32 -8.97 6.14 9.21
CA ALA A 32 -8.13 5.80 10.36
C ALA A 32 -8.24 4.31 10.80
N PRO A 33 -9.44 3.69 10.91
CA PRO A 33 -9.55 2.29 11.30
C PRO A 33 -8.98 1.32 10.24
N PHE A 34 -9.23 1.62 8.96
CA PHE A 34 -8.67 0.83 7.86
C PHE A 34 -7.15 0.95 7.81
N PHE A 35 -6.61 2.16 7.95
CA PHE A 35 -5.18 2.38 7.98
C PHE A 35 -4.50 1.61 9.11
N TRP A 36 -5.02 1.70 10.34
CA TRP A 36 -4.41 1.02 11.49
C TRP A 36 -4.49 -0.50 11.37
N THR A 37 -5.60 -1.06 10.87
CA THR A 37 -5.69 -2.50 10.64
C THR A 37 -4.71 -2.97 9.57
N GLN A 38 -4.56 -2.23 8.47
CA GLN A 38 -3.58 -2.54 7.43
C GLN A 38 -2.14 -2.37 7.92
N PHE A 39 -1.86 -1.31 8.67
CA PHE A 39 -0.54 -1.04 9.23
C PHE A 39 -0.12 -2.11 10.24
N LEU A 40 -0.99 -2.44 11.19
CA LEU A 40 -0.73 -3.50 12.16
C LEU A 40 -0.63 -4.86 11.49
N GLY A 41 -1.46 -5.13 10.47
CA GLY A 41 -1.39 -6.37 9.69
C GLY A 41 -0.05 -6.52 8.96
N ALA A 42 0.35 -5.49 8.21
CA ALA A 42 1.64 -5.48 7.50
C ALA A 42 2.83 -5.51 8.47
N GLY A 43 2.73 -4.83 9.61
CA GLY A 43 3.74 -4.87 10.67
C GLY A 43 3.88 -6.26 11.28
N ASN A 44 2.76 -6.91 11.61
CA ASN A 44 2.75 -8.26 12.17
C ASN A 44 3.33 -9.29 11.19
N ASP A 45 2.94 -9.23 9.91
CA ASP A 45 3.47 -10.10 8.86
C ASP A 45 5.00 -9.99 8.75
N ASN A 46 5.51 -8.76 8.65
CA ASN A 46 6.94 -8.54 8.52
C ASN A 46 7.72 -8.91 9.79
N LEU A 47 7.17 -8.66 10.98
CA LEU A 47 7.78 -9.06 12.25
C LEU A 47 7.88 -10.58 12.36
N PHE A 48 6.79 -11.29 12.03
CA PHE A 48 6.78 -12.75 12.04
C PHE A 48 7.76 -13.34 11.03
N LYS A 49 7.78 -12.81 9.80
CA LYS A 49 8.74 -13.21 8.76
C LYS A 49 10.18 -13.03 9.20
N PHE A 50 10.50 -11.89 9.84
CA PHE A 50 11.83 -11.62 10.37
C PHE A 50 12.18 -12.59 11.51
N ALA A 51 11.32 -12.75 12.52
CA ALA A 51 11.53 -13.65 13.64
C ALA A 51 11.72 -15.10 13.18
N PHE A 52 10.91 -15.56 12.22
CA PHE A 52 11.03 -16.87 11.62
C PHE A 52 12.35 -17.03 10.85
N THR A 53 12.76 -16.02 10.08
CA THR A 53 14.05 -16.01 9.38
C THR A 53 15.21 -16.14 10.36
N VAL A 54 15.20 -15.35 11.44
CA VAL A 54 16.22 -15.43 12.51
C VAL A 54 16.21 -16.82 13.16
N MET A 55 15.04 -17.37 13.50
CA MET A 55 14.92 -18.70 14.10
C MET A 55 15.49 -19.79 13.18
N VAL A 56 15.11 -19.82 11.90
CA VAL A 56 15.60 -20.83 10.94
C VAL A 56 17.11 -20.69 10.74
N THR A 57 17.62 -19.46 10.67
CA THR A 57 19.02 -19.18 10.36
C THR A 57 19.94 -19.46 11.54
N TYR A 58 19.54 -19.11 12.75
CA TYR A 58 20.42 -19.14 13.93
C TYR A 58 20.08 -20.23 14.93
N GLN A 59 18.81 -20.60 15.09
CA GLN A 59 18.39 -21.61 16.06
C GLN A 59 18.32 -23.01 15.46
N LEU A 60 17.70 -23.15 14.28
CA LEU A 60 17.52 -24.45 13.65
C LEU A 60 18.70 -24.84 12.75
N SER A 61 19.28 -23.86 12.03
CA SER A 61 20.43 -24.01 11.12
C SER A 61 20.35 -25.27 10.25
N VAL A 62 19.51 -25.20 9.21
CA VAL A 62 19.29 -26.30 8.27
C VAL A 62 20.43 -26.41 7.26
N SER A 63 21.02 -27.60 7.13
CA SER A 63 22.18 -27.87 6.27
C SER A 63 21.94 -27.60 4.78
N TRP A 64 20.69 -27.65 4.33
CA TRP A 64 20.30 -27.42 2.93
C TRP A 64 20.00 -25.94 2.62
N LEU A 65 19.90 -25.07 3.62
CA LEU A 65 19.54 -23.66 3.44
C LEU A 65 20.62 -22.74 4.02
N PRO A 66 21.53 -22.21 3.18
CA PRO A 66 22.52 -21.24 3.63
C PRO A 66 21.86 -19.99 4.22
N PRO A 67 22.38 -19.44 5.34
CA PRO A 67 21.91 -18.19 5.96
C PRO A 67 21.74 -17.02 5.00
N SER A 68 22.64 -16.91 4.01
CA SER A 68 22.61 -15.85 3.01
C SER A 68 21.40 -15.91 2.07
N LEU A 69 20.82 -17.10 1.88
CA LEU A 69 19.63 -17.31 1.05
C LEU A 69 18.34 -17.39 1.87
N ALA A 70 18.42 -17.61 3.19
CA ALA A 70 17.27 -17.82 4.06
C ALA A 70 16.27 -16.66 3.97
N GLY A 71 16.74 -15.40 4.02
CA GLY A 71 15.86 -14.23 3.91
C GLY A 71 15.10 -14.14 2.58
N LEU A 72 15.75 -14.51 1.47
CA LEU A 72 15.14 -14.52 0.15
C LEU A 72 14.12 -15.65 0.01
N VAL A 73 14.51 -16.87 0.37
CA VAL A 73 13.66 -18.07 0.27
C VAL A 73 12.43 -17.94 1.17
N ILE A 74 12.62 -17.52 2.42
CA ILE A 74 11.51 -17.30 3.35
C ILE A 74 10.65 -16.14 2.86
N GLY A 75 11.24 -15.05 2.36
CA GLY A 75 10.50 -13.96 1.74
C GLY A 75 9.61 -14.41 0.58
N ALA A 76 10.16 -15.22 -0.32
CA ALA A 76 9.43 -15.80 -1.43
C ALA A 76 8.30 -16.73 -0.95
N LEU A 77 8.57 -17.60 0.04
CA LEU A 77 7.59 -18.52 0.59
C LEU A 77 6.41 -17.79 1.25
N PHE A 78 6.67 -16.67 1.93
CA PHE A 78 5.64 -15.86 2.58
C PHE A 78 4.79 -15.07 1.58
N ILE A 79 5.37 -14.56 0.49
CA ILE A 79 4.61 -13.78 -0.51
C ILE A 79 3.89 -14.64 -1.55
N LEU A 80 4.42 -15.84 -1.84
CA LEU A 80 3.89 -16.77 -2.85
C LEU A 80 2.38 -17.03 -2.72
N PRO A 81 1.83 -17.40 -1.54
CA PRO A 81 0.39 -17.64 -1.42
C PRO A 81 -0.42 -16.37 -1.72
N PHE A 82 0.02 -15.20 -1.25
CA PHE A 82 -0.67 -13.94 -1.55
C PHE A 82 -0.72 -13.66 -3.05
N VAL A 83 0.37 -13.94 -3.78
CA VAL A 83 0.42 -13.77 -5.23
C VAL A 83 -0.48 -14.78 -5.94
N LEU A 84 -0.40 -16.06 -5.57
CA LEU A 84 -1.22 -17.13 -6.17
C LEU A 84 -2.72 -16.91 -5.95
N PHE A 85 -3.11 -16.44 -4.77
CA PHE A 85 -4.51 -16.18 -4.42
C PHE A 85 -4.94 -14.73 -4.70
N SER A 86 -4.05 -13.87 -5.24
CA SER A 86 -4.35 -12.45 -5.51
C SER A 86 -5.50 -12.31 -6.51
N ALA A 87 -5.44 -13.05 -7.62
CA ALA A 87 -6.47 -13.02 -8.66
C ALA A 87 -7.83 -13.52 -8.14
N THR A 88 -7.84 -14.63 -7.40
CA THR A 88 -9.07 -15.19 -6.81
C THR A 88 -9.68 -14.23 -5.79
N SER A 89 -8.86 -13.59 -4.96
CA SER A 89 -9.29 -12.61 -3.97
C SER A 89 -9.80 -11.32 -4.62
N GLY A 90 -9.16 -10.88 -5.71
CA GLY A 90 -9.61 -9.75 -6.52
C GLY A 90 -10.99 -10.01 -7.14
N GLN A 91 -11.18 -11.19 -7.74
CA GLN A 91 -12.48 -11.59 -8.28
C GLN A 91 -13.58 -11.70 -7.21
N LEU A 92 -13.23 -12.13 -5.99
CA LEU A 92 -14.16 -12.17 -4.86
C LEU A 92 -14.52 -10.75 -4.39
N ALA A 93 -13.54 -9.85 -4.32
CA ALA A 93 -13.75 -8.45 -3.96
C ALA A 93 -14.61 -7.69 -4.99
N ASP A 94 -14.49 -8.04 -6.28
CA ASP A 94 -15.30 -7.46 -7.36
C ASP A 94 -16.74 -8.00 -7.38
N LYS A 95 -16.95 -9.24 -6.93
CA LYS A 95 -18.29 -9.86 -6.82
C LYS A 95 -19.04 -9.50 -5.53
N LEU A 96 -18.34 -9.02 -4.49
CA LEU A 96 -18.95 -8.48 -3.27
C LEU A 96 -19.42 -7.05 -3.52
N ASP A 97 -20.60 -7.01 -4.13
CA ASP A 97 -21.37 -5.84 -4.51
C ASP A 97 -21.40 -4.76 -3.42
N LYS A 98 -20.55 -3.73 -3.56
CA LYS A 98 -20.59 -2.50 -2.77
C LYS A 98 -21.98 -1.83 -2.83
N ALA A 99 -22.83 -2.19 -3.80
CA ALA A 99 -24.22 -1.72 -3.85
C ALA A 99 -25.11 -2.28 -2.75
N ARG A 100 -24.83 -3.48 -2.19
CA ARG A 100 -25.60 -4.01 -1.04
C ARG A 100 -25.19 -3.34 0.28
N LEU A 101 -23.90 -3.11 0.50
CA LEU A 101 -23.40 -2.47 1.74
C LEU A 101 -23.82 -1.00 1.84
N MET A 102 -23.94 -0.27 0.72
CA MET A 102 -24.49 1.09 0.69
C MET A 102 -26.01 1.14 0.88
N ARG A 103 -26.71 0.01 0.81
CA ARG A 103 -28.18 -0.08 0.93
C ARG A 103 -28.64 -0.60 2.30
N THR A 104 -27.72 -1.11 3.11
CA THR A 104 -27.96 -1.51 4.52
C THR A 104 -27.54 -0.45 5.55
N VAL A 105 -27.04 0.71 5.10
CA VAL A 105 -26.82 1.91 5.95
C VAL A 105 -27.89 2.94 5.64
#